data_AF-A0A7C3ZH44-F1
#
_entry.id   AF-A0A7C3ZH44-F1
#
_cell.length_a   1.000
_cell.length_b   1.000
_cell.length_c   1.000
_cell.angle_alpha   90.00
_cell.angle_beta   90.00
_cell.angle_gamma   90.00
#
_symmetry.space_group_name_H-M   'P 1'
#
loop_
_entity.id
_entity.type
_entity.pdbx_description
1 polymer ?
#
loop_
_entity_poly.entity_id
_entity_poly.type
_entity_poly.pdbx_seq_one_letter_code
_entity_poly.pdbx_strand_id
1 'polypeptide(L)'
;MLTYFCLDLKCFPFSFAGHQFDRSIRRRIKYNLWLSIKGMKMSKILYRSTNGKSPMVGFKEVLLKGQAPDYGLYMPAVIPRLSENEIAEFGNLEYHEVAFRVMYKFLADEIENGILRNLCRDAYNFEVPIKLLSSDLAILYLDRGPTASFKDFAARIMARLMFHFSQNEGRALVVLVATSGDTGGAIADAFLGMDSIRVIILFPEEEISDLQRRQMTCLGRNVTALAVKGKFDDC
;
A
#
# COMPACT_ATOMS: atom_id res chain seq x y z
N MET A 1 12.75 10.35 14.61
CA MET A 1 11.97 9.73 15.68
C MET A 1 11.75 8.27 15.31
N LEU A 2 12.56 7.36 15.86
CA LEU A 2 12.48 5.91 15.64
C LEU A 2 11.48 5.33 16.65
N THR A 3 10.27 5.00 16.20
CA THR A 3 9.25 4.38 17.04
C THR A 3 9.28 2.87 16.80
N TYR A 4 9.89 2.13 17.73
CA TYR A 4 9.76 0.68 17.79
C TYR A 4 8.33 0.35 18.25
N PHE A 5 7.53 -0.30 17.40
CA PHE A 5 6.24 -0.87 17.80
C PHE A 5 6.50 -2.23 18.45
N CYS A 6 6.33 -2.32 19.77
CA CYS A 6 6.23 -3.58 20.49
C CYS A 6 4.74 -3.99 20.51
N LEU A 7 4.40 -5.04 19.75
CA LEU A 7 3.06 -5.64 19.80
C LEU A 7 3.05 -6.71 20.90
N ASP A 8 2.32 -6.44 21.99
CA ASP A 8 2.12 -7.37 23.11
C ASP A 8 1.17 -8.52 22.67
N LEU A 9 1.73 -9.71 22.44
CA LEU A 9 1.07 -10.87 21.83
C LEU A 9 0.26 -11.72 22.83
N LYS A 10 -0.37 -11.13 23.86
CA LYS A 10 -1.17 -11.88 24.85
C LYS A 10 -2.57 -12.31 24.39
N CYS A 11 -2.93 -12.12 23.12
CA CYS A 11 -4.27 -12.45 22.61
C CYS A 11 -4.26 -13.40 21.40
N PHE A 12 -3.46 -14.47 21.37
CA PHE A 12 -3.64 -15.57 20.40
C PHE A 12 -3.15 -16.92 20.96
N PRO A 13 -4.04 -17.88 21.29
CA PRO A 13 -3.61 -19.25 21.52
C PRO A 13 -3.63 -19.99 20.19
N PHE A 14 -2.48 -20.17 19.53
CA PHE A 14 -2.35 -21.12 18.43
C PHE A 14 -1.26 -22.15 18.77
N SER A 15 -1.71 -23.37 19.08
CA SER A 15 -0.87 -24.56 19.15
C SER A 15 -0.70 -25.11 17.73
N PHE A 16 0.54 -25.17 17.24
CA PHE A 16 0.87 -25.87 15.99
C PHE A 16 1.20 -27.33 16.31
N ALA A 17 0.27 -28.24 16.02
CA ALA A 17 0.56 -29.67 15.91
C ALA A 17 0.33 -30.12 14.46
N GLY A 18 1.35 -30.75 13.89
CA GLY A 18 1.42 -31.09 12.47
C GLY A 18 0.46 -32.19 12.05
N HIS A 19 -0.17 -32.01 10.90
CA HIS A 19 -0.61 -33.10 10.04
C HIS A 19 -0.42 -32.69 8.57
N GLN A 20 0.34 -33.51 7.82
CA GLN A 20 0.42 -33.42 6.36
C GLN A 20 -0.97 -33.70 5.79
N PHE A 21 -1.63 -32.66 5.29
CA PHE A 21 -2.89 -32.76 4.55
C PHE A 21 -2.66 -32.52 3.05
N ASP A 22 -3.22 -33.43 2.25
CA ASP A 22 -3.07 -33.56 0.79
C ASP A 22 -3.26 -32.24 0.01
N ARG A 23 -2.29 -31.92 -0.86
CA ARG A 23 -2.25 -30.74 -1.73
C ARG A 23 -3.35 -30.74 -2.81
N SER A 24 -3.89 -31.90 -3.18
CA SER A 24 -4.89 -32.03 -4.24
C SER A 24 -6.28 -31.52 -3.80
N ILE A 25 -6.65 -31.78 -2.54
CA ILE A 25 -7.91 -31.36 -1.93
C ILE A 25 -7.93 -29.83 -1.71
N ARG A 26 -6.78 -29.22 -1.35
CA ARG A 26 -6.63 -27.76 -1.20
C ARG A 26 -6.96 -26.99 -2.49
N ARG A 27 -6.59 -27.51 -3.67
CA ARG A 27 -6.87 -26.83 -4.94
C ARG A 27 -8.37 -26.82 -5.27
N ARG A 28 -9.07 -27.92 -4.97
CA ARG A 28 -10.50 -28.08 -5.28
C ARG A 28 -11.39 -27.26 -4.37
N ILE A 29 -11.03 -27.12 -3.09
CA ILE A 29 -11.71 -26.23 -2.12
C ILE A 29 -11.44 -24.75 -2.45
N LYS A 30 -10.18 -24.38 -2.79
CA LYS A 30 -9.84 -23.02 -3.25
C LYS A 30 -10.68 -22.59 -4.47
N TYR A 31 -10.90 -23.49 -5.42
CA TYR A 31 -11.70 -23.20 -6.62
C TYR A 31 -13.19 -23.01 -6.29
N ASN A 32 -13.77 -23.85 -5.43
CA ASN A 32 -15.19 -23.80 -5.07
C ASN A 32 -15.56 -22.62 -4.16
N LEU A 33 -14.70 -22.26 -3.20
CA LEU A 33 -14.91 -21.07 -2.36
C LEU A 33 -14.79 -19.78 -3.19
N TRP A 34 -13.87 -19.75 -4.15
CA TRP A 34 -13.69 -18.62 -5.07
C TRP A 34 -14.85 -18.48 -6.08
N LEU A 35 -15.43 -19.61 -6.54
CA LEU A 35 -16.66 -19.59 -7.34
C LEU A 35 -17.86 -19.08 -6.54
N SER A 36 -17.91 -19.32 -5.22
CA SER A 36 -18.95 -18.73 -4.35
C SER A 36 -18.81 -17.21 -4.23
N ILE A 37 -17.58 -16.68 -4.22
CA ILE A 37 -17.30 -15.23 -4.24
C ILE A 37 -17.71 -14.57 -5.58
N LYS A 38 -17.71 -15.30 -6.70
CA LYS A 38 -18.18 -14.76 -8.00
C LYS A 38 -19.65 -14.31 -7.98
N GLY A 39 -20.46 -14.77 -7.03
CA GLY A 39 -21.90 -14.49 -6.96
C GLY A 39 -22.31 -13.28 -6.11
N MET A 40 -21.44 -12.77 -5.24
CA MET A 40 -21.78 -11.65 -4.34
C MET A 40 -21.02 -10.40 -4.75
N LYS A 41 -21.67 -9.54 -5.52
CA LYS A 41 -21.16 -8.19 -5.80
C LYS A 41 -21.17 -7.40 -4.49
N MET A 42 -19.98 -7.14 -3.94
CA MET A 42 -19.88 -6.24 -2.79
C MET A 42 -20.32 -4.83 -3.21
N SER A 43 -21.12 -4.18 -2.38
CA SER A 43 -21.53 -2.80 -2.66
C SER A 43 -20.32 -1.87 -2.54
N LYS A 44 -20.23 -0.91 -3.46
CA LYS A 44 -19.22 0.15 -3.46
C LYS A 44 -19.13 0.83 -2.10
N ILE A 45 -17.90 1.00 -1.60
CA ILE A 45 -17.65 1.73 -0.35
C ILE A 45 -17.48 3.21 -0.65
N LEU A 46 -18.21 4.03 0.10
CA LEU A 46 -18.03 5.47 0.10
C LEU A 46 -17.12 5.90 1.25
N TYR A 47 -16.45 7.02 1.06
CA TYR A 47 -15.51 7.61 2.00
C TYR A 47 -16.04 8.97 2.44
N ARG A 48 -15.99 9.22 3.75
CA ARG A 48 -16.43 10.47 4.37
C ARG A 48 -15.22 11.25 4.87
N SER A 49 -15.31 12.58 4.87
CA SER A 49 -14.35 13.41 5.60
C SER A 49 -14.50 13.22 7.11
N THR A 50 -13.39 13.21 7.84
CA THR A 50 -13.35 13.26 9.31
C THR A 50 -14.01 14.53 9.88
N ASN A 51 -14.05 15.63 9.11
CA ASN A 51 -14.69 16.87 9.51
C ASN A 51 -16.20 16.89 9.21
N GLY A 52 -16.70 15.92 8.43
CA GLY A 52 -18.12 15.73 8.15
C GLY A 52 -18.78 16.84 7.30
N LYS A 53 -18.00 17.75 6.72
CA LYS A 53 -18.50 18.91 5.95
C LYS A 53 -18.28 18.77 4.44
N SER A 54 -17.76 17.62 3.99
CA SER A 54 -17.58 17.28 2.58
C SER A 54 -18.53 16.15 2.16
N PRO A 55 -18.98 16.13 0.88
CA PRO A 55 -19.71 15.00 0.32
C PRO A 55 -18.95 13.69 0.48
N MET A 56 -19.69 12.59 0.59
CA MET A 56 -19.09 11.27 0.49
C MET A 56 -18.69 10.97 -0.95
N VAL A 57 -17.53 10.33 -1.12
CA VAL A 57 -16.92 10.09 -2.43
C VAL A 57 -16.45 8.63 -2.56
N GLY A 58 -16.19 8.18 -3.79
CA GLY A 58 -15.58 6.87 -4.04
C GLY A 58 -14.06 6.88 -3.79
N PHE A 59 -13.45 5.70 -3.72
CA PHE A 59 -12.01 5.52 -3.50
C PHE A 59 -11.16 6.22 -4.55
N LYS A 60 -11.52 6.15 -5.84
CA LYS A 60 -10.81 6.86 -6.92
C LYS A 60 -10.69 8.35 -6.63
N GLU A 61 -11.77 8.98 -6.15
CA GLU A 61 -11.76 10.40 -5.82
C GLU A 61 -10.93 10.69 -4.57
N VAL A 62 -11.00 9.83 -3.55
CA VAL A 62 -10.09 9.91 -2.38
C VAL A 62 -8.63 9.87 -2.81
N LEU A 63 -8.27 8.90 -3.65
CA LEU A 63 -6.89 8.69 -4.08
C LEU A 63 -6.35 9.86 -4.91
N LEU A 64 -7.15 10.43 -5.80
CA LEU A 64 -6.71 11.51 -6.68
C LEU A 64 -6.77 12.89 -6.02
N LYS A 65 -7.68 13.13 -5.07
CA LYS A 65 -7.77 14.42 -4.35
C LYS A 65 -6.87 14.47 -3.12
N GLY A 66 -6.60 13.35 -2.47
CA GLY A 66 -5.84 13.29 -1.23
C GLY A 66 -6.63 13.84 -0.03
N GLN A 67 -6.65 15.16 0.14
CA GLN A 67 -7.34 15.83 1.25
C GLN A 67 -8.79 16.19 0.87
N ALA A 68 -9.71 16.10 1.83
CA ALA A 68 -11.09 16.51 1.61
C ALA A 68 -11.21 18.06 1.50
N PRO A 69 -12.21 18.60 0.78
CA PRO A 69 -12.42 20.05 0.63
C PRO A 69 -12.60 20.83 1.95
N ASP A 70 -13.01 20.16 3.02
CA ASP A 70 -13.14 20.72 4.37
C ASP A 70 -11.88 20.55 5.22
N TYR A 71 -10.74 20.26 4.59
CA TYR A 71 -9.43 20.00 5.21
C TYR A 71 -9.37 18.76 6.12
N GLY A 72 -10.43 17.94 6.14
CA GLY A 72 -10.41 16.65 6.83
C GLY A 72 -9.71 15.56 6.03
N LEU A 73 -9.55 14.40 6.66
CA LEU A 73 -9.04 13.19 6.03
C LEU A 73 -10.21 12.31 5.59
N TYR A 74 -10.05 11.58 4.49
CA TYR A 74 -11.04 10.61 4.07
C TYR A 74 -10.92 9.31 4.87
N MET A 75 -12.05 8.82 5.38
CA MET A 75 -12.20 7.54 6.05
C MET A 75 -13.34 6.75 5.41
N PRO A 76 -13.24 5.42 5.27
CA PRO A 76 -14.32 4.61 4.76
C PRO A 76 -15.56 4.78 5.67
N ALA A 77 -16.73 4.98 5.08
CA ALA A 77 -17.98 5.14 5.81
C ALA A 77 -18.34 3.87 6.62
N VAL A 78 -17.89 2.71 6.14
CA VAL A 78 -17.96 1.42 6.82
C VAL A 78 -16.62 0.73 6.70
N ILE A 79 -16.06 0.25 7.82
CA ILE A 79 -14.85 -0.56 7.83
C ILE A 79 -15.25 -2.02 7.52
N PRO A 80 -14.79 -2.60 6.40
CA PRO A 80 -15.10 -3.99 6.05
C PRO A 80 -14.57 -4.96 7.10
N ARG A 81 -15.33 -6.02 7.36
CA ARG A 81 -14.90 -7.09 8.25
C ARG A 81 -14.26 -8.24 7.48
N LEU A 82 -13.25 -8.83 8.10
CA LEU A 82 -12.66 -10.10 7.72
C LEU A 82 -13.25 -11.17 8.63
N SER A 83 -13.74 -12.25 8.05
CA SER A 83 -14.16 -13.44 8.80
C SER A 83 -12.95 -14.20 9.34
N GLU A 84 -13.16 -14.98 10.39
CA GLU A 84 -12.12 -15.85 10.97
C GLU A 84 -11.55 -16.81 9.92
N ASN A 85 -12.41 -17.35 9.04
CA ASN A 85 -11.99 -18.21 7.94
C ASN A 85 -11.07 -17.48 6.95
N GLU A 86 -11.40 -16.23 6.59
CA GLU A 86 -10.53 -15.43 5.71
C GLU A 86 -9.15 -15.20 6.36
N ILE A 87 -9.13 -14.88 7.65
CA ILE A 87 -7.88 -14.66 8.40
C ILE A 87 -7.05 -15.95 8.48
N ALA A 88 -7.68 -17.09 8.79
CA ALA A 88 -7.00 -18.38 8.87
C ALA A 88 -6.38 -18.79 7.53
N GLU A 89 -7.01 -18.43 6.41
CA GLU A 89 -6.48 -18.70 5.08
C GLU A 89 -5.22 -17.89 4.75
N PHE A 90 -5.05 -16.69 5.32
CA PHE A 90 -3.93 -15.79 5.00
C PHE A 90 -2.56 -16.40 5.30
N GLY A 91 -2.44 -17.25 6.32
CA GLY A 91 -1.18 -17.91 6.65
C GLY A 91 -0.65 -18.86 5.56
N ASN A 92 -1.43 -19.15 4.52
CA ASN A 92 -1.05 -20.01 3.39
C ASN A 92 -0.92 -19.25 2.06
N LEU A 93 -0.87 -17.92 2.10
CA LEU A 93 -0.84 -17.06 0.92
C LEU A 93 0.41 -16.19 0.90
N GLU A 94 0.85 -15.88 -0.32
CA GLU A 94 1.86 -14.85 -0.54
C GLU A 94 1.34 -13.48 -0.10
N TYR A 95 2.25 -12.58 0.30
CA TYR A 95 1.88 -11.25 0.81
C TYR A 95 0.97 -10.48 -0.16
N HIS A 96 1.30 -10.49 -1.46
CA HIS A 96 0.52 -9.78 -2.47
C HIS A 96 -0.91 -10.32 -2.63
N GLU A 97 -1.15 -11.61 -2.34
CA GLU A 97 -2.47 -12.22 -2.35
C GLU A 97 -3.29 -11.79 -1.13
N VAL A 98 -2.66 -11.74 0.04
CA VAL A 98 -3.29 -11.19 1.25
C VAL A 98 -3.65 -9.72 1.03
N ALA A 99 -2.71 -8.93 0.50
CA ALA A 99 -2.93 -7.52 0.19
C ALA A 99 -4.10 -7.33 -0.78
N PHE A 100 -4.17 -8.13 -1.86
CA PHE A 100 -5.31 -8.12 -2.78
C PHE A 100 -6.64 -8.37 -2.05
N ARG A 101 -6.72 -9.41 -1.20
CA ARG A 101 -7.96 -9.79 -0.50
C ARG A 101 -8.42 -8.70 0.48
N VAL A 102 -7.48 -8.09 1.19
CA VAL A 102 -7.78 -6.97 2.10
C VAL A 102 -8.22 -5.74 1.30
N MET A 103 -7.44 -5.32 0.31
CA MET A 103 -7.72 -4.14 -0.50
C MET A 103 -9.01 -4.25 -1.30
N TYR A 104 -9.32 -5.42 -1.86
CA TYR A 104 -10.56 -5.65 -2.61
C TYR A 104 -11.79 -5.24 -1.79
N LYS A 105 -11.78 -5.47 -0.47
CA LYS A 105 -12.91 -5.08 0.37
C LYS A 105 -13.09 -3.56 0.48
N PHE A 106 -12.02 -2.77 0.32
CA PHE A 106 -12.05 -1.31 0.36
C PHE A 106 -12.28 -0.67 -1.01
N LEU A 107 -11.91 -1.37 -2.10
CA LEU A 107 -11.92 -0.87 -3.47
C LEU A 107 -13.02 -1.50 -4.35
N ALA A 108 -13.86 -2.37 -3.77
CA ALA A 108 -14.85 -3.15 -4.50
C ALA A 108 -15.65 -2.31 -5.51
N ASP A 109 -15.86 -2.88 -6.70
CA ASP A 109 -16.59 -2.27 -7.82
C ASP A 109 -15.93 -1.03 -8.46
N GLU A 110 -14.74 -0.60 -8.00
CA GLU A 110 -13.96 0.48 -8.65
C GLU A 110 -12.83 -0.03 -9.54
N ILE A 111 -12.32 -1.24 -9.28
CA ILE A 111 -11.27 -1.89 -10.08
C ILE A 111 -11.64 -3.37 -10.26
N GLU A 112 -11.47 -3.89 -11.48
CA GLU A 112 -11.67 -5.31 -11.76
C GLU A 112 -10.70 -6.18 -10.93
N ASN A 113 -11.19 -7.29 -10.38
CA ASN A 113 -10.42 -8.17 -9.49
C ASN A 113 -9.12 -8.67 -10.10
N GLY A 114 -9.12 -9.05 -11.38
CA GLY A 114 -7.92 -9.50 -12.08
C GLY A 114 -6.87 -8.39 -12.16
N ILE A 115 -7.32 -7.17 -12.43
CA ILE A 115 -6.46 -5.98 -12.49
C ILE A 115 -5.90 -5.68 -11.10
N LEU A 116 -6.74 -5.54 -10.07
CA LEU A 116 -6.28 -5.21 -8.71
C LEU A 116 -5.27 -6.24 -8.19
N ARG A 117 -5.51 -7.53 -8.43
CA ARG A 117 -4.57 -8.60 -8.07
C ARG A 117 -3.21 -8.43 -8.75
N ASN A 118 -3.20 -8.11 -10.05
CA ASN A 118 -1.96 -7.86 -10.79
C ASN A 118 -1.22 -6.62 -10.25
N LEU A 119 -1.95 -5.55 -9.91
CA LEU A 119 -1.35 -4.35 -9.30
C LEU A 119 -0.72 -4.66 -7.94
N CYS A 120 -1.37 -5.46 -7.10
CA CYS A 120 -0.80 -5.91 -5.82
C CYS A 120 0.46 -6.77 -6.03
N ARG A 121 0.45 -7.69 -6.99
CA ARG A 121 1.62 -8.53 -7.31
C ARG A 121 2.80 -7.69 -7.81
N ASP A 122 2.53 -6.67 -8.63
CA ASP A 122 3.57 -5.75 -9.11
C ASP A 122 4.11 -4.83 -7.99
N ALA A 123 3.23 -4.36 -7.09
CA ALA A 123 3.61 -3.52 -5.96
C ALA A 123 4.49 -4.27 -4.96
N TYR A 124 4.09 -5.49 -4.59
CA TYR A 124 4.67 -6.28 -3.52
C TYR A 124 5.48 -7.46 -4.08
N ASN A 125 6.47 -7.12 -4.91
CA ASN A 125 7.39 -8.05 -5.56
C ASN A 125 8.68 -8.31 -4.75
N PHE A 126 8.58 -8.19 -3.43
CA PHE A 126 9.69 -8.36 -2.48
C PHE A 126 9.20 -9.12 -1.24
N GLU A 127 10.13 -9.71 -0.49
CA GLU A 127 9.81 -10.52 0.69
C GLU A 127 9.39 -9.66 1.89
N VAL A 128 8.57 -10.24 2.77
CA VAL A 128 8.15 -9.59 4.04
C VAL A 128 8.45 -10.55 5.20
N PRO A 129 9.73 -10.77 5.55
CA PRO A 129 10.09 -11.83 6.46
C PRO A 129 9.74 -11.48 7.91
N ILE A 130 9.39 -12.51 8.67
CA ILE A 130 9.23 -12.46 10.12
C ILE A 130 10.32 -13.32 10.74
N LYS A 131 11.11 -12.75 11.65
CA LYS A 131 12.15 -13.47 12.39
C LYS A 131 11.77 -13.55 13.87
N LEU A 132 11.61 -14.77 14.36
CA LEU A 132 11.44 -15.01 15.79
C LEU A 132 12.76 -14.77 16.53
N LEU A 133 12.70 -14.02 17.63
CA LEU A 133 13.81 -13.82 18.57
C LEU A 133 13.64 -14.68 19.83
N SER A 134 12.39 -14.93 20.23
CA SER A 134 11.98 -15.83 21.31
C SER A 134 10.60 -16.43 20.98
N SER A 135 10.00 -17.15 21.92
CA SER A 135 8.63 -17.70 21.80
C SER A 135 7.54 -16.62 21.69
N ASP A 136 7.81 -15.41 22.15
CA ASP A 136 6.87 -14.30 22.30
C ASP A 136 7.33 -13.00 21.62
N LEU A 137 8.51 -13.00 20.99
CA LEU A 137 9.09 -11.84 20.32
C LEU A 137 9.48 -12.15 18.87
N ALA A 138 9.04 -11.29 17.96
CA ALA A 138 9.38 -11.38 16.55
C ALA A 138 9.71 -10.00 15.96
N ILE A 139 10.58 -9.99 14.95
CA ILE A 139 10.84 -8.83 14.08
C ILE A 139 10.12 -9.05 12.76
N LEU A 140 9.28 -8.09 12.36
CA LEU A 140 8.74 -7.97 11.01
C LEU A 140 9.62 -7.01 10.21
N TYR A 141 10.27 -7.52 9.16
CA TYR A 141 11.10 -6.71 8.28
C TYR A 141 10.22 -6.03 7.22
N LEU A 142 10.15 -4.70 7.31
CA LEU A 142 9.43 -3.85 6.35
C LEU A 142 10.39 -3.01 5.49
N ASP A 143 11.62 -3.46 5.34
CA ASP A 143 12.74 -2.76 4.70
C ASP A 143 13.31 -3.51 3.49
N ARG A 144 12.58 -4.49 2.96
CA ARG A 144 13.02 -5.32 1.83
C ARG A 144 12.55 -4.82 0.48
N GLY A 145 11.83 -3.70 0.47
CA GLY A 145 11.49 -2.97 -0.75
C GLY A 145 12.70 -2.25 -1.35
N PRO A 146 12.53 -1.68 -2.56
CA PRO A 146 13.62 -1.09 -3.35
C PRO A 146 14.32 0.09 -2.67
N THR A 147 13.67 0.76 -1.72
CA THR A 147 14.25 1.93 -1.04
C THR A 147 14.67 1.64 0.40
N ALA A 148 14.60 0.38 0.81
CA ALA A 148 14.89 -0.07 2.17
C ALA A 148 14.05 0.65 3.25
N SER A 149 12.80 0.99 2.92
CA SER A 149 11.89 1.69 3.82
C SER A 149 10.50 1.08 3.79
N PHE A 150 9.81 1.08 4.93
CA PHE A 150 8.42 0.63 5.02
C PHE A 150 7.46 1.46 4.14
N LYS A 151 7.90 2.67 3.73
CA LYS A 151 7.14 3.53 2.82
C LYS A 151 6.96 2.92 1.43
N ASP A 152 7.81 1.96 1.04
CA ASP A 152 7.68 1.21 -0.21
C ASP A 152 6.32 0.52 -0.34
N PHE A 153 5.78 -0.01 0.76
CA PHE A 153 4.51 -0.72 0.73
C PHE A 153 3.36 0.18 0.24
N ALA A 154 3.20 1.35 0.87
CA ALA A 154 2.14 2.28 0.51
C ALA A 154 2.42 3.01 -0.80
N ALA A 155 3.64 3.52 -0.99
CA ALA A 155 4.01 4.30 -2.17
C ALA A 155 3.82 3.50 -3.46
N ARG A 156 4.26 2.23 -3.47
CA ARG A 156 4.22 1.40 -4.67
C ARG A 156 2.80 1.11 -5.11
N ILE A 157 1.93 0.64 -4.21
CA ILE A 157 0.54 0.36 -4.57
C ILE A 157 -0.23 1.63 -4.94
N MET A 158 0.04 2.74 -4.23
CA MET A 158 -0.56 4.05 -4.53
C MET A 158 -0.21 4.49 -5.95
N ALA A 159 1.07 4.42 -6.35
CA ALA A 159 1.51 4.80 -7.69
C ALA A 159 0.79 4.00 -8.79
N ARG A 160 0.69 2.69 -8.60
CA ARG A 160 0.01 1.77 -9.54
C ARG A 160 -1.48 2.06 -9.66
N LEU A 161 -2.15 2.33 -8.55
CA LEU A 161 -3.56 2.70 -8.55
C LEU A 161 -3.81 4.07 -9.20
N MET A 162 -2.98 5.07 -8.88
CA MET A 162 -3.06 6.39 -9.48
C MET A 162 -2.83 6.32 -11.00
N PHE A 163 -1.80 5.58 -11.42
CA PHE A 163 -1.53 5.35 -12.83
C PHE A 163 -2.69 4.64 -13.53
N HIS A 164 -3.24 3.58 -12.93
CA HIS A 164 -4.41 2.89 -13.48
C HIS A 164 -5.59 3.84 -13.71
N PHE A 165 -5.93 4.69 -12.72
CA PHE A 165 -7.04 5.62 -12.87
C PHE A 165 -6.75 6.80 -13.81
N SER A 166 -5.52 7.30 -13.84
CA SER A 166 -5.10 8.41 -14.73
C SER A 166 -5.12 7.99 -16.20
N GLN A 167 -4.63 6.79 -16.52
CA GLN A 167 -4.62 6.27 -17.89
C GLN A 167 -6.05 6.14 -18.45
N ASN A 168 -6.99 5.70 -17.62
CA ASN A 168 -8.40 5.58 -18.01
C ASN A 168 -9.08 6.93 -18.29
N GLU A 169 -8.52 8.05 -17.82
CA GLU A 169 -9.06 9.40 -18.06
C GLU A 169 -8.26 10.22 -19.08
N GLY A 170 -7.13 9.69 -19.58
CA GLY A 170 -6.21 10.44 -20.45
C GLY A 170 -5.62 11.70 -19.80
N ARG A 171 -5.51 11.73 -18.46
CA ARG A 171 -5.03 12.88 -17.70
C ARG A 171 -3.57 12.72 -17.28
N ALA A 172 -2.76 13.75 -17.51
CA ALA A 172 -1.43 13.83 -16.93
C ALA A 172 -1.50 14.26 -15.46
N LEU A 173 -0.70 13.62 -14.59
CA LEU A 173 -0.61 13.93 -13.17
C LEU A 173 0.77 14.51 -12.82
N VAL A 174 0.79 15.39 -11.83
CA VAL A 174 2.03 15.87 -11.19
C VAL A 174 1.95 15.53 -9.71
N VAL A 175 2.91 14.72 -9.26
CA VAL A 175 3.10 14.33 -7.86
C VAL A 175 4.20 15.23 -7.29
N LEU A 176 3.81 16.19 -6.46
CA LEU A 176 4.73 17.09 -5.77
C LEU A 176 4.89 16.61 -4.32
N VAL A 177 6.13 16.37 -3.89
CA VAL A 177 6.43 15.86 -2.55
C VAL A 177 7.57 16.65 -1.92
N ALA A 178 7.33 17.22 -0.74
CA ALA A 178 8.39 17.65 0.16
C ALA A 178 8.84 16.48 1.04
N THR A 179 10.14 16.30 1.22
CA THR A 179 10.67 15.23 2.09
C THR A 179 11.91 15.67 2.86
N SER A 180 12.14 15.03 4.00
CA SER A 180 13.40 15.08 4.76
C SER A 180 14.24 13.80 4.59
N GLY A 181 13.85 12.87 3.71
CA GLY A 181 14.58 11.60 3.54
C GLY A 181 13.80 10.53 2.78
N ASP A 182 13.46 9.42 3.46
CA ASP A 182 12.97 8.20 2.80
C ASP A 182 11.70 8.37 1.96
N THR A 183 10.79 9.30 2.34
CA THR A 183 9.51 9.47 1.64
C THR A 183 9.74 9.85 0.18
N GLY A 184 10.69 10.76 -0.07
CA GLY A 184 11.02 11.13 -1.43
C GLY A 184 11.58 9.95 -2.20
N GLY A 185 12.52 9.19 -1.62
CA GLY A 185 13.05 7.97 -2.26
C GLY A 185 11.96 6.97 -2.64
N ALA A 186 11.08 6.64 -1.71
CA ALA A 186 9.98 5.69 -1.93
C ALA A 186 8.99 6.16 -3.02
N ILE A 187 8.64 7.46 -3.03
CA ILE A 187 7.77 8.02 -4.07
C ILE A 187 8.50 8.08 -5.43
N ALA A 188 9.77 8.47 -5.43
CA ALA A 188 10.60 8.55 -6.63
C ALA A 188 10.65 7.20 -7.35
N ASP A 189 10.98 6.13 -6.61
CA ASP A 189 11.03 4.77 -7.13
C ASP A 189 9.64 4.27 -7.55
N ALA A 190 8.62 4.48 -6.70
CA ALA A 190 7.28 3.94 -6.92
C ALA A 190 6.64 4.41 -8.22
N PHE A 191 6.90 5.66 -8.63
CA PHE A 191 6.34 6.29 -9.82
C PHE A 191 7.31 6.31 -11.02
N LEU A 192 8.52 5.77 -10.88
CA LEU A 192 9.54 5.80 -11.93
C LEU A 192 9.04 5.10 -13.20
N GLY A 193 9.11 5.80 -14.32
CA GLY A 193 8.78 5.28 -15.64
C GLY A 193 7.29 5.22 -15.98
N MET A 194 6.43 5.92 -15.21
CA MET A 194 5.02 6.10 -15.53
C MET A 194 4.83 7.34 -16.41
N ASP A 195 4.73 7.16 -17.73
CA ASP A 195 4.84 8.24 -18.73
C ASP A 195 3.80 9.38 -18.58
N SER A 196 2.63 9.11 -17.99
CA SER A 196 1.59 10.11 -17.73
C SER A 196 1.70 10.79 -16.35
N ILE A 197 2.74 10.47 -15.57
CA ILE A 197 2.95 11.01 -14.22
C ILE A 197 4.33 11.64 -14.13
N ARG A 198 4.37 12.92 -13.76
CA ARG A 198 5.61 13.62 -13.40
C ARG A 198 5.75 13.67 -11.89
N VAL A 199 6.96 13.43 -11.38
CA VAL A 199 7.26 13.46 -9.96
C VAL A 199 8.26 14.58 -9.70
N ILE A 200 7.92 15.49 -8.79
CA ILE A 200 8.78 16.57 -8.34
C ILE A 200 9.01 16.39 -6.84
N ILE A 201 10.27 16.30 -6.44
CA ILE A 201 10.66 16.06 -5.06
C ILE A 201 11.44 17.27 -4.58
N LEU A 202 10.94 17.92 -3.54
CA LEU A 202 11.60 18.99 -2.81
C LEU A 202 12.28 18.38 -1.58
N PHE A 203 13.56 18.67 -1.37
CA PHE A 203 14.27 18.22 -0.18
C PHE A 203 15.25 19.30 0.31
N PRO A 204 15.44 19.44 1.63
CA PRO A 204 16.41 20.37 2.18
C PRO A 204 17.83 19.90 1.83
N GLU A 205 18.65 20.79 1.27
CA GLU A 205 19.99 20.47 0.76
C GLU A 205 20.90 19.84 1.85
N GLU A 206 20.78 20.32 3.09
CA GLU A 206 21.70 20.00 4.19
C GLU A 206 21.13 19.02 5.24
N GLU A 207 19.84 18.68 5.18
CA GLU A 207 19.18 17.85 6.23
C GLU A 207 18.91 16.39 5.80
N ILE A 208 19.56 15.94 4.72
CA ILE A 208 19.34 14.60 4.15
C ILE A 208 20.63 13.79 4.07
N SER A 209 20.55 12.48 4.34
CA SER A 209 21.70 11.60 4.16
C SER A 209 22.07 11.43 2.69
N ASP A 210 23.34 11.15 2.41
CA ASP A 210 23.81 10.89 1.04
C ASP A 210 23.10 9.72 0.36
N LEU A 211 22.75 8.67 1.12
CA LEU A 211 22.03 7.52 0.59
C LEU A 211 20.62 7.93 0.11
N GLN A 212 19.86 8.62 0.96
CA GLN A 212 18.51 9.09 0.64
C GLN A 212 18.54 10.11 -0.51
N ARG A 213 19.51 11.02 -0.52
CA ARG A 213 19.71 11.97 -1.61
C ARG A 213 19.93 11.26 -2.95
N ARG A 214 20.76 10.21 -2.99
CA ARG A 214 21.02 9.43 -4.20
C ARG A 214 19.78 8.66 -4.67
N GLN A 215 18.98 8.12 -3.75
CA GLN A 215 17.72 7.44 -4.09
C GLN A 215 16.73 8.35 -4.85
N MET A 216 16.83 9.67 -4.70
CA MET A 216 15.96 10.63 -5.40
C MET A 216 16.63 11.26 -6.62
N THR A 217 17.93 11.54 -6.55
CA THR A 217 18.65 12.35 -7.56
C THR A 217 19.26 11.53 -8.70
N CYS A 218 19.36 10.20 -8.57
CA CYS A 218 19.99 9.34 -9.56
C CYS A 218 19.01 8.56 -10.47
N LEU A 219 17.70 8.81 -10.39
CA LEU A 219 16.69 8.05 -11.14
C LEU A 219 16.45 8.59 -12.56
N GLY A 220 16.31 9.90 -12.71
CA GLY A 220 15.98 10.57 -13.98
C GLY A 220 14.57 10.25 -14.50
N ARG A 221 14.41 10.27 -15.84
CA ARG A 221 13.15 10.05 -16.56
C ARG A 221 12.06 11.06 -16.16
N ASN A 222 10.97 10.59 -15.55
CA ASN A 222 9.83 11.40 -15.14
C ASN A 222 9.96 11.94 -13.70
N VAL A 223 11.11 11.71 -13.04
CA VAL A 223 11.41 12.18 -11.69
C VAL A 223 12.38 13.36 -11.74
N THR A 224 12.04 14.44 -11.05
CA THR A 224 12.88 15.63 -10.86
C THR A 224 13.04 15.89 -9.37
N ALA A 225 14.29 15.93 -8.89
CA ALA A 225 14.60 16.26 -7.50
C ALA A 225 15.20 17.66 -7.43
N LEU A 226 14.65 18.52 -6.57
CA LEU A 226 15.05 19.91 -6.37
C LEU A 226 15.54 20.08 -4.93
N ALA A 227 16.82 20.44 -4.80
CA ALA A 227 17.40 20.80 -3.52
C ALA A 227 16.93 22.21 -3.13
N VAL A 228 16.38 22.34 -1.93
CA VAL A 228 15.93 23.60 -1.36
C VAL A 228 16.98 24.10 -0.38
N LYS A 229 17.41 25.35 -0.56
CA LYS A 229 18.29 26.07 0.36
C LYS A 229 17.49 26.55 1.58
N GLY A 230 17.14 25.63 2.45
CA GLY A 230 16.29 25.86 3.61
C GLY A 230 16.12 24.59 4.44
N LYS A 231 15.20 24.65 5.39
CA LYS A 231 14.79 23.52 6.22
C LYS A 231 13.70 22.71 5.51
N PHE A 232 13.40 21.53 6.06
CA PHE A 232 12.26 20.73 5.61
C PHE A 232 10.94 21.53 5.57
N ASP A 233 10.68 22.41 6.55
CA ASP A 233 9.45 23.22 6.59
C ASP A 233 9.38 24.30 5.49
N ASP A 234 10.51 24.64 4.86
CA ASP A 234 10.57 25.57 3.73
C ASP A 234 10.30 24.88 2.37
N CYS A 235 10.35 23.54 2.34
CA CYS A 235 10.11 22.72 1.15
C CYS A 235 8.61 22.55 0.88
#